data_AF-C3LVA8-F1
#
_entry.id   AF-C3LVA8-F1
#
_cell.length_a   1.000
_cell.length_b   1.000
_cell.length_c   1.000
_cell.angle_alpha   90.00
_cell.angle_beta   90.00
_cell.angle_gamma   90.00
#
_symmetry.space_group_name_H-M   'P 1'
#
loop_
_entity.id
_entity.type
_entity.pdbx_description
1 polymer ?
#
loop_
_entity_poly.entity_id
_entity_poly.type
_entity_poly.pdbx_seq_one_letter_code
_entity_poly.pdbx_strand_id
1 'polypeptide(L)'
;MQHLDKLLEVAKRKSEFDKNNSWYLGSSTYLAEIKQEVDEVVEEIPKNRLCYLEDELGDVLWDYLNTILSLEKEAGVKIESVVQRACRKYEERVSAIENGISWDEVKLKQKKELEQEQSSAHT
;
A
#
# COMPACT_ATOMS: atom_id res chain seq x y z
N MET A 1 -11.81 -10.21 -7.05
CA MET A 1 -10.99 -9.03 -7.42
C MET A 1 -11.78 -7.88 -8.03
N GLN A 2 -12.93 -8.10 -8.70
CA GLN A 2 -13.77 -7.03 -9.29
C GLN A 2 -14.06 -5.83 -8.36
N HIS A 3 -14.27 -6.06 -7.05
CA HIS A 3 -14.53 -4.98 -6.10
C HIS A 3 -13.29 -4.13 -5.78
N LEU A 4 -12.09 -4.71 -5.80
CA LEU A 4 -10.84 -3.97 -5.60
C LEU A 4 -10.55 -3.07 -6.79
N ASP A 5 -10.76 -3.57 -8.01
CA ASP A 5 -10.63 -2.76 -9.23
C ASP A 5 -11.63 -1.60 -9.21
N LYS A 6 -12.88 -1.87 -8.81
CA LYS A 6 -13.91 -0.83 -8.65
C LYS A 6 -13.53 0.21 -7.59
N LEU A 7 -12.95 -0.21 -6.45
CA LEU A 7 -12.48 0.71 -5.42
C LEU A 7 -11.34 1.60 -5.95
N LEU A 8 -10.39 1.02 -6.69
CA LEU A 8 -9.33 1.78 -7.35
C LEU A 8 -9.89 2.79 -8.37
N GLU A 9 -10.91 2.43 -9.15
CA GLU A 9 -11.59 3.37 -10.04
C GLU A 9 -12.28 4.52 -9.28
N VAL A 10 -12.85 4.25 -8.10
CA VAL A 10 -13.40 5.30 -7.22
C VAL A 10 -12.28 6.22 -6.72
N ALA A 11 -11.18 5.66 -6.22
CA ALA A 11 -10.02 6.42 -5.74
C ALA A 11 -9.40 7.28 -6.87
N LYS A 12 -9.27 6.75 -8.08
CA LYS A 12 -8.81 7.51 -9.26
C LYS A 12 -9.71 8.71 -9.55
N ARG A 13 -11.04 8.52 -9.53
CA ARG A 13 -12.00 9.63 -9.72
C ARG A 13 -11.90 10.69 -8.62
N LYS A 14 -11.75 10.26 -7.36
CA LYS A 14 -11.56 11.15 -6.21
C LYS A 14 -10.25 11.94 -6.32
N SER A 15 -9.16 11.26 -6.67
CA SER A 15 -7.86 11.88 -6.86
C SER A 15 -7.87 12.95 -7.96
N GLU A 16 -8.65 12.76 -9.03
CA GLU A 16 -8.86 13.80 -10.06
C GLU A 16 -9.67 14.99 -9.53
N PHE A 17 -10.71 14.72 -8.74
CA PHE A 17 -11.52 15.76 -8.11
C PHE A 17 -10.70 16.62 -7.13
N ASP A 18 -9.79 16.02 -6.36
CA ASP A 18 -9.00 16.71 -5.34
C ASP A 18 -7.97 17.69 -5.90
N LYS A 19 -7.65 17.65 -7.21
CA LYS A 19 -6.72 18.59 -7.85
C LYS A 19 -7.10 20.05 -7.66
N ASN A 20 -8.38 20.33 -7.45
CA ASN A 20 -8.92 21.68 -7.35
C ASN A 20 -9.28 22.07 -5.90
N ASN A 21 -8.94 21.25 -4.91
CA ASN A 21 -9.37 21.44 -3.53
C ASN A 21 -8.22 21.91 -2.63
N SER A 22 -8.50 22.90 -1.77
CA SER A 22 -7.50 23.54 -0.89
C SER A 22 -7.17 22.74 0.38
N TRP A 23 -7.93 21.69 0.71
CA TRP A 23 -7.73 20.88 1.91
C TRP A 23 -6.71 19.74 1.69
N TYR A 24 -6.46 19.37 0.43
CA TYR A 24 -5.58 18.27 0.05
C TYR A 24 -4.12 18.76 -0.01
N LEU A 25 -3.27 18.20 0.85
CA LEU A 25 -1.84 18.51 0.93
C LEU A 25 -0.97 17.37 0.38
N GLY A 26 -1.48 16.67 -0.63
CA GLY A 26 -0.76 15.56 -1.25
C GLY A 26 -0.80 14.28 -0.42
N SER A 27 0.21 13.44 -0.61
CA SER A 27 0.39 12.16 0.08
C SER A 27 0.43 12.29 1.61
N SER A 28 0.86 13.45 2.11
CA SER A 28 0.94 13.72 3.56
C SER A 28 -0.41 13.67 4.27
N THR A 29 -1.50 14.05 3.58
CA THR A 29 -2.87 13.99 4.11
C THR A 29 -3.26 12.54 4.36
N TYR A 30 -3.23 11.71 3.33
CA TYR A 30 -3.62 10.31 3.41
C TYR A 30 -2.68 9.48 4.30
N LEU A 31 -1.38 9.81 4.37
CA LEU A 31 -0.44 9.16 5.30
C LEU A 31 -0.74 9.46 6.78
N ALA A 32 -1.34 10.61 7.08
CA ALA A 32 -1.79 10.96 8.42
C ALA A 32 -3.10 10.26 8.76
N GLU A 33 -4.03 10.18 7.80
CA GLU A 33 -5.31 9.46 7.91
C GLU A 33 -5.07 7.96 8.14
N ILE A 34 -4.18 7.29 7.37
CA ILE A 34 -3.81 5.87 7.59
C ILE A 34 -3.45 5.56 9.05
N LYS A 35 -2.77 6.49 9.74
CA LYS A 35 -2.40 6.26 11.15
C LYS A 35 -3.63 6.26 12.05
N GLN A 36 -4.56 7.17 11.80
CA GLN A 36 -5.82 7.25 12.53
C GLN A 36 -6.64 5.99 12.26
N GLU A 37 -6.80 5.58 11.00
CA GLU A 37 -7.57 4.39 10.64
C GLU A 37 -6.95 3.09 11.21
N VAL A 38 -5.63 3.00 11.31
CA VAL A 38 -4.97 1.88 11.99
C VAL A 38 -5.26 1.88 13.49
N ASP A 39 -5.30 3.05 14.14
CA ASP A 39 -5.68 3.16 15.55
C ASP A 39 -7.15 2.72 15.74
N GLU A 40 -8.06 3.11 14.82
CA GLU A 40 -9.48 2.69 14.83
C GLU A 40 -9.63 1.17 14.65
N VAL A 41 -8.89 0.55 13.72
CA VAL A 41 -8.81 -0.92 13.58
C VAL A 41 -8.38 -1.58 14.89
N VAL A 42 -7.34 -1.05 15.54
CA VAL A 42 -6.83 -1.59 16.82
C VAL A 42 -7.88 -1.47 17.93
N GLU A 43 -8.63 -0.37 17.95
CA GLU A 43 -9.74 -0.18 18.88
C GLU A 43 -10.91 -1.14 18.63
N GLU A 44 -11.21 -1.49 17.37
CA GLU A 44 -12.34 -2.36 17.02
C GLU A 44 -12.09 -3.85 17.29
N ILE A 45 -10.84 -4.32 17.17
CA ILE A 45 -10.47 -5.72 17.41
C ILE A 45 -11.06 -6.30 18.73
N PRO A 46 -10.87 -5.69 19.91
CA PRO A 46 -11.39 -6.25 21.16
C PRO A 46 -12.92 -6.16 21.29
N LYS A 47 -13.59 -5.34 20.48
CA LYS A 47 -15.04 -5.10 20.56
C LYS A 47 -15.86 -6.21 19.88
N ASN A 48 -15.23 -7.07 19.08
CA ASN A 48 -15.87 -8.19 18.36
C ASN A 48 -17.04 -7.75 17.45
N ARG A 49 -16.97 -6.53 16.91
CA ARG A 49 -17.99 -5.94 16.03
C ARG A 49 -17.54 -6.05 14.58
N LEU A 50 -17.72 -7.22 13.97
CA LEU A 50 -17.14 -7.53 12.66
C LEU A 50 -17.45 -6.48 11.57
N CYS A 51 -18.69 -5.99 11.50
CA CYS A 51 -19.06 -5.00 10.49
C CYS A 51 -18.33 -3.65 10.65
N TYR A 52 -18.00 -3.26 11.89
CA TYR A 52 -17.22 -2.05 12.15
C TYR A 52 -15.75 -2.28 11.82
N LEU A 53 -15.21 -3.44 12.22
CA LEU A 53 -13.84 -3.82 11.87
C LEU A 53 -13.63 -3.92 10.34
N GLU A 54 -14.64 -4.41 9.60
CA GLU A 54 -14.65 -4.40 8.13
C GLU A 54 -14.64 -2.99 7.54
N ASP A 55 -15.31 -2.02 8.20
CA ASP A 55 -15.35 -0.61 7.81
C ASP A 55 -13.97 0.04 7.99
N GLU A 56 -13.38 -0.05 9.19
CA GLU A 56 -12.08 0.58 9.47
C GLU A 56 -10.94 -0.04 8.62
N LEU A 57 -11.00 -1.35 8.36
CA LEU A 57 -10.06 -1.99 7.42
C LEU A 57 -10.26 -1.50 5.98
N GLY A 58 -11.49 -1.15 5.62
CA GLY A 58 -11.84 -0.49 4.37
C GLY A 58 -11.22 0.90 4.27
N ASP A 59 -11.24 1.67 5.36
CA ASP A 59 -10.68 3.02 5.42
C ASP A 59 -9.15 3.00 5.34
N VAL A 60 -8.47 2.07 6.03
CA VAL A 60 -7.02 1.83 5.83
C VAL A 60 -6.69 1.54 4.36
N LEU A 61 -7.49 0.69 3.69
CA LEU A 61 -7.28 0.37 2.28
C LEU A 61 -7.52 1.59 1.38
N TRP A 62 -8.57 2.35 1.66
CA TRP A 62 -8.93 3.57 0.95
C TRP A 62 -7.80 4.60 0.99
N ASP A 63 -7.27 4.89 2.18
CA ASP A 63 -6.20 5.87 2.33
C ASP A 63 -4.89 5.40 1.72
N TYR A 64 -4.61 4.09 1.76
CA TYR A 64 -3.42 3.55 1.09
C TYR A 64 -3.51 3.70 -0.43
N LEU A 65 -4.67 3.46 -1.04
CA LEU A 65 -4.88 3.70 -2.47
C LEU A 65 -4.69 5.18 -2.82
N ASN A 66 -5.28 6.09 -2.03
CA ASN A 66 -5.12 7.51 -2.25
C ASN A 66 -3.67 7.99 -2.02
N THR A 67 -2.95 7.41 -1.07
CA THR A 67 -1.52 7.65 -0.86
C THR A 67 -0.71 7.30 -2.11
N ILE A 68 -0.94 6.11 -2.70
CA ILE A 68 -0.24 5.71 -3.93
C ILE A 68 -0.56 6.67 -5.07
N LEU A 69 -1.83 7.02 -5.28
CA LEU A 69 -2.23 7.94 -6.35
C LEU A 69 -1.67 9.36 -6.15
N SER A 70 -1.48 9.78 -4.90
CA SER A 70 -0.82 11.04 -4.56
C SER A 70 0.67 10.98 -4.91
N LEU A 71 1.36 9.90 -4.52
CA LEU A 71 2.77 9.65 -4.85
C LEU A 71 3.00 9.39 -6.34
N GLU A 72 1.99 8.95 -7.09
CA GLU A 72 2.06 8.87 -8.55
C GLU A 72 2.26 10.26 -9.16
N LYS A 73 1.52 11.26 -8.66
CA LYS A 73 1.61 12.65 -9.10
C LYS A 73 2.87 13.35 -8.60
N GLU A 74 3.26 13.06 -7.36
CA GLU A 74 4.39 13.73 -6.69
C GLU A 74 5.75 13.15 -7.10
N ALA A 75 5.83 11.84 -7.31
CA ALA A 75 7.09 11.11 -7.42
C ALA A 75 7.10 10.04 -8.53
N GLY A 76 6.03 9.90 -9.31
CA GLY A 76 5.94 8.93 -10.40
C GLY A 76 5.76 7.47 -9.95
N VAL A 77 5.36 7.23 -8.70
CA VAL A 77 5.07 5.89 -8.19
C VAL A 77 3.81 5.33 -8.84
N LYS A 78 3.92 4.21 -9.56
CA LYS A 78 2.77 3.58 -10.24
C LYS A 78 2.18 2.46 -9.38
N ILE A 79 0.86 2.42 -9.24
CA ILE A 79 0.18 1.37 -8.48
C ILE A 79 0.48 -0.02 -9.03
N GLU A 80 0.56 -0.17 -10.35
CA GLU A 80 0.90 -1.43 -11.00
C GLU A 80 2.31 -1.91 -10.59
N SER A 81 3.27 -0.98 -10.50
CA SER A 81 4.63 -1.28 -10.04
C SER A 81 4.68 -1.66 -8.57
N VAL A 82 3.89 -0.99 -7.71
CA VAL A 82 3.79 -1.32 -6.28
C VAL A 82 3.25 -2.74 -6.09
N VAL A 83 2.12 -3.05 -6.75
CA VAL A 83 1.47 -4.37 -6.65
C VAL A 83 2.38 -5.46 -7.22
N GLN A 84 2.95 -5.26 -8.41
CA GLN A 84 3.87 -6.24 -9.02
C GLN A 84 5.08 -6.53 -8.13
N ARG A 85 5.68 -5.50 -7.53
CA ARG A 85 6.80 -5.67 -6.59
C ARG A 85 6.36 -6.42 -5.34
N ALA A 86 5.19 -6.12 -4.78
CA ALA A 86 4.66 -6.80 -3.61
C ALA A 86 4.40 -8.29 -3.89
N CYS A 87 3.73 -8.62 -5.00
CA CYS A 87 3.47 -9.99 -5.42
C CYS A 87 4.78 -10.78 -5.56
N ARG A 88 5.74 -10.29 -6.34
CA ARG A 88 7.04 -10.96 -6.51
C ARG A 88 7.75 -11.18 -5.17
N LYS A 89 7.80 -10.13 -4.35
CA LYS A 89 8.53 -10.12 -3.07
C LYS A 89 7.96 -11.14 -2.08
N TYR A 90 6.63 -11.19 -1.95
CA TYR A 90 5.99 -12.06 -0.97
C TYR A 90 5.80 -13.48 -1.48
N GLU A 91 5.59 -13.68 -2.78
CA GLU A 91 5.61 -15.02 -3.39
C GLU A 91 6.96 -15.70 -3.11
N GLU A 92 8.08 -15.05 -3.44
CA GLU A 92 9.42 -15.60 -3.21
C GLU A 92 9.66 -15.94 -1.73
N ARG A 93 9.19 -15.09 -0.81
CA ARG A 93 9.35 -15.32 0.63
C ARG A 93 8.53 -16.49 1.13
N VAL A 94 7.28 -16.60 0.70
CA VAL A 94 6.39 -17.70 1.09
C VAL A 94 6.92 -19.01 0.53
N SER A 95 7.25 -19.06 -0.77
CA SER A 95 7.85 -20.25 -1.38
C SER A 95 9.15 -20.67 -0.70
N ALA A 96 9.99 -19.72 -0.28
CA ALA A 96 11.21 -20.03 0.44
C ALA A 96 10.95 -20.67 1.81
N ILE A 97 9.99 -20.14 2.59
CA ILE A 97 9.56 -20.75 3.86
C ILE A 97 9.10 -22.19 3.62
N GLU A 98 8.27 -22.41 2.61
CA GLU A 98 7.74 -23.74 2.26
C GLU A 98 8.85 -24.75 1.90
N ASN A 99 10.00 -24.25 1.43
CA ASN A 99 11.18 -25.04 1.09
C ASN A 99 12.24 -25.07 2.20
N GLY A 100 11.92 -24.61 3.41
CA GLY A 100 12.82 -24.65 4.57
C GLY A 100 13.90 -23.58 4.60
N ILE A 101 13.82 -22.57 3.72
CA ILE A 101 14.70 -21.40 3.74
C ILE A 101 14.09 -20.34 4.66
N SER A 102 14.92 -19.71 5.49
CA SER A 102 14.43 -18.72 6.45
C SER A 102 13.97 -17.42 5.76
N TRP A 103 12.93 -16.79 6.32
CA TRP A 103 12.41 -15.50 5.84
C TRP A 103 13.48 -14.40 5.85
N ASP A 104 14.37 -14.42 6.84
CA ASP A 104 15.45 -13.43 6.99
C ASP A 104 16.53 -13.58 5.92
N GLU A 105 16.85 -14.81 5.51
CA GLU A 105 17.78 -15.09 4.43
C GLU A 105 17.26 -14.51 3.10
N VAL A 106 15.99 -14.72 2.78
CA VAL A 106 15.36 -14.15 1.58
C VAL A 106 15.30 -12.63 1.65
N LYS A 107 14.97 -12.05 2.81
CA LYS A 107 14.99 -10.58 3.01
C LYS A 107 16.37 -10.00 2.75
N LEU A 108 17.44 -10.67 3.20
CA LEU A 108 18.81 -10.22 2.97
C LEU A 108 19.16 -10.23 1.48
N LYS A 109 18.77 -11.29 0.76
CA LYS A 109 18.93 -11.40 -0.70
C LYS A 109 18.18 -10.27 -1.42
N GLN A 110 16.89 -10.10 -1.16
CA GLN A 110 16.05 -9.08 -1.80
C GLN A 110 16.54 -7.65 -1.51
N LYS A 111 17.11 -7.40 -0.32
CA LYS A 111 17.71 -6.09 0.00
C LYS A 111 18.90 -5.78 -0.92
N LYS A 112 19.79 -6.76 -1.13
CA LYS A 112 20.95 -6.60 -2.04
C LYS A 112 20.52 -6.37 -3.49
N GLU A 113 19.49 -7.09 -3.95
CA GLU A 113 18.95 -6.92 -5.30
C GLU A 113 18.38 -5.51 -5.52
N LEU A 114 17.68 -4.96 -4.51
CA LEU A 114 17.13 -3.60 -4.58
C LEU A 114 18.24 -2.53 -4.59
N GLU A 115 19.30 -2.73 -3.80
CA GLU A 115 20.48 -1.86 -3.82
C GLU A 115 21.21 -1.88 -5.18
N GLN A 116 21.30 -3.05 -5.82
CA GLN A 116 21.86 -3.20 -7.17
C GLN A 116 21.00 -2.54 -8.24
N GLU A 117 19.67 -2.68 -8.15
CA GLU A 117 18.72 -2.00 -9.04
C GLU A 117 18.91 -0.48 -8.98
N GLN A 118 18.95 0.08 -7.77
CA GLN A 118 19.17 1.51 -7.56
C GLN A 118 20.50 1.99 -8.13
N SER A 119 21.57 1.22 -7.90
CA SER A 119 22.91 1.56 -8.40
C SER A 119 22.96 1.54 -9.93
N SER A 120 22.31 0.55 -10.56
CA SER A 120 22.26 0.41 -12.01
C SER A 120 21.42 1.50 -12.68
N ALA A 121 20.43 2.06 -11.98
CA ALA A 121 19.62 3.17 -12.49
C ALA A 121 20.35 4.52 -12.50
N HIS A 122 21.50 4.63 -11.82
CA HIS A 122 22.33 5.84 -11.72
C HIS A 122 23.62 5.77 -12.55
N THR A 123 23.72 4.79 -13.45
CA THR A 123 24.85 4.61 -14.39
C THR A 123 24.38 4.87 -15.81
#